data_AF-A0A9E7KK76-F1
#
_entry.id   AF-A0A9E7KK76-F1
#
_cell.length_a   1.000
_cell.length_b   1.000
_cell.length_c   1.000
_cell.angle_alpha   90.00
_cell.angle_beta   90.00
_cell.angle_gamma   90.00
#
_symmetry.space_group_name_H-M   'P 1'
#
loop_
_entity.id
_entity.type
_entity.pdbx_description
1 polymer ?
#
loop_
_entity_poly.entity_id
_entity_poly.type
_entity_poly.pdbx_seq_one_letter_code
_entity_poly.pdbx_strand_id
1 'polypeptide(L)'
;MRMRSKGPYLALHLRLEKDVWVRTGCVPGLSSEDDEVVQRERKLRPKLLTARSNMTYHQRKLAGFCPLNALEVTRLIKALGAPKDARIYWAGGEPFGGPEALLPLITEFPHLYNKENISQHGELERFASKSSVLAAIDYIVCEQSDVFMPSHGETWGT
;
A
#
# COMPACT_ATOMS: atom_id res chain seq x y z
N MET A 1 15.62 -5.99 -15.08
CA MET A 1 15.15 -5.69 -13.71
C MET A 1 14.98 -6.99 -12.92
N ARG A 2 15.35 -7.02 -11.62
CA ARG A 2 15.49 -8.27 -10.85
C ARG A 2 14.21 -9.10 -10.76
N MET A 3 13.05 -8.48 -10.49
CA MET A 3 11.74 -9.16 -10.53
C MET A 3 11.49 -9.85 -11.87
N ARG A 4 11.57 -9.10 -12.98
CA ARG A 4 11.35 -9.61 -14.33
C ARG A 4 12.31 -10.73 -14.74
N SER A 5 13.56 -10.69 -14.28
CA SER A 5 14.55 -11.73 -14.56
C SER A 5 14.21 -13.10 -13.95
N LYS A 6 13.32 -13.13 -12.96
CA LYS A 6 12.83 -14.38 -12.35
C LYS A 6 11.55 -14.90 -13.04
N GLY A 7 11.03 -14.18 -14.05
CA GLY A 7 9.81 -14.47 -14.82
C GLY A 7 8.64 -13.52 -14.46
N PRO A 8 7.39 -13.87 -14.83
CA PRO A 8 6.25 -12.95 -14.68
C PRO A 8 5.86 -12.65 -13.24
N TYR A 9 5.36 -11.45 -12.99
CA TYR A 9 4.95 -10.99 -11.65
C TYR A 9 3.84 -9.93 -11.71
N LEU A 10 3.06 -9.89 -10.64
CA LEU A 10 2.04 -8.89 -10.34
C LEU A 10 2.67 -7.75 -9.54
N ALA A 11 2.42 -6.50 -9.92
CA ALA A 11 2.78 -5.34 -9.10
C ALA A 11 1.54 -4.72 -8.45
N LEU A 12 1.61 -4.49 -7.14
CA LEU A 12 0.58 -3.84 -6.34
C LEU A 12 1.12 -2.51 -5.83
N HIS A 13 0.43 -1.42 -6.12
CA HIS A 13 0.65 -0.17 -5.39
C HIS A 13 -0.24 -0.19 -4.14
N LEU A 14 0.37 -0.13 -2.96
CA LEU A 14 -0.31 -0.18 -1.67
C LEU A 14 -0.12 1.14 -0.94
N ARG A 15 -1.22 1.78 -0.55
CA ARG A 15 -1.23 3.00 0.26
C ARG A 15 -1.72 2.70 1.67
N LEU A 16 -0.88 1.99 2.42
CA LEU A 16 -1.17 1.51 3.77
C LEU A 16 -0.54 2.39 4.86
N GLU A 17 0.08 3.51 4.50
CA GLU A 17 0.82 4.38 5.42
C GLU A 17 -0.12 5.12 6.40
N LYS A 18 0.41 5.43 7.60
CA LYS A 18 -0.38 6.08 8.66
C LYS A 18 -1.01 7.41 8.22
N ASP A 19 -0.29 8.21 7.43
CA ASP A 19 -0.80 9.51 6.96
C ASP A 19 -2.00 9.35 6.02
N VAL A 20 -2.07 8.27 5.24
CA VAL A 20 -3.19 7.97 4.34
C VAL A 20 -4.46 7.70 5.15
N TRP A 21 -4.39 6.86 6.17
CA TRP A 21 -5.53 6.57 7.05
C TRP A 21 -5.99 7.81 7.81
N VAL A 22 -5.05 8.60 8.32
CA VAL A 22 -5.33 9.88 8.99
C VAL A 22 -6.00 10.87 8.03
N ARG A 23 -5.49 11.05 6.81
CA ARG A 23 -6.00 12.00 5.82
C ARG A 23 -7.40 11.63 5.32
N THR A 24 -7.60 10.37 4.96
CA THR A 24 -8.87 9.85 4.41
C THR A 24 -9.96 9.69 5.46
N GLY A 25 -9.60 9.35 6.70
CA GLY A 25 -10.56 9.02 7.76
C GLY A 25 -11.19 7.66 7.58
N CYS A 26 -10.51 6.78 6.86
CA CYS A 26 -10.90 5.40 6.66
C CYS A 26 -10.27 4.49 7.72
N VAL A 27 -10.81 3.28 7.82
CA VAL A 27 -10.38 2.27 8.78
C VAL A 27 -9.28 1.40 8.14
N PRO A 28 -8.09 1.28 8.76
CA PRO A 28 -6.98 0.48 8.23
C PRO A 28 -7.27 -1.03 8.24
N GLY A 29 -8.22 -1.50 9.03
CA GLY A 29 -8.57 -2.94 9.12
C GLY A 29 -7.55 -3.75 9.93
N LEU A 30 -6.95 -3.10 10.93
CA LEU A 30 -5.98 -3.69 11.88
C LEU A 30 -6.68 -3.94 13.22
N SER A 31 -6.19 -3.37 14.33
CA SER A 31 -6.79 -3.44 15.66
C SER A 31 -7.67 -2.22 16.01
N SER A 32 -8.48 -2.35 17.06
CA SER A 32 -9.23 -1.22 17.63
C SER A 32 -8.31 -0.09 18.13
N GLU A 33 -7.15 -0.46 18.65
CA GLU A 33 -6.12 0.45 19.15
C GLU A 33 -5.53 1.29 18.01
N ASP A 34 -5.31 0.67 16.84
CA ASP A 34 -4.87 1.35 15.62
C ASP A 34 -5.94 2.35 15.13
N ASP A 35 -7.22 1.97 15.19
CA ASP A 35 -8.33 2.85 14.85
C ASP A 35 -8.36 4.08 15.78
N GLU A 36 -8.15 3.89 17.07
CA GLU A 36 -8.05 5.00 18.03
C GLU A 36 -6.86 5.91 17.75
N VAL A 37 -5.71 5.36 17.37
CA VAL A 37 -4.53 6.15 16.97
C VAL A 37 -4.87 7.03 15.78
N VAL A 38 -5.51 6.49 14.74
CA VAL A 38 -5.94 7.26 13.57
C VAL A 38 -6.92 8.36 13.97
N GLN A 39 -7.93 8.04 14.79
CA GLN A 39 -8.91 9.03 15.24
C GLN A 39 -8.30 10.15 16.10
N ARG A 40 -7.35 9.80 16.98
CA ARG A 40 -6.64 10.77 17.82
C ARG A 40 -5.83 11.74 16.98
N GLU A 41 -5.05 11.24 16.02
CA GLU A 41 -4.26 12.07 15.11
C GLU A 41 -5.14 12.99 14.25
N ARG A 42 -6.28 12.50 13.80
CA ARG A 42 -7.26 13.31 13.05
C ARG A 42 -7.78 14.49 13.87
N LYS A 43 -8.08 14.27 15.15
CA LYS A 43 -8.51 15.35 16.07
C LYS A 43 -7.41 16.38 16.31
N LEU A 44 -6.16 15.92 16.41
CA LEU A 44 -5.00 16.81 16.62
C LEU A 44 -4.62 17.60 15.38
N ARG A 45 -4.90 17.07 14.17
CA ARG A 45 -4.45 17.66 12.89
C ARG A 45 -5.59 17.88 11.90
N PRO A 46 -6.63 18.67 12.23
CA PRO A 46 -7.82 18.82 11.39
C PRO A 46 -7.54 19.46 10.02
N LYS A 47 -6.45 20.24 9.89
CA LYS A 47 -6.04 20.89 8.63
C LYS A 47 -5.49 19.93 7.57
N LEU A 48 -5.02 18.74 7.97
CA LEU A 48 -4.44 17.73 7.07
C LEU A 48 -5.51 16.80 6.46
N LEU A 49 -6.77 16.99 6.84
CA LEU A 49 -7.87 16.13 6.42
C LEU A 49 -8.35 16.56 5.03
N THR A 50 -8.14 15.72 4.02
CA THR A 50 -8.83 15.85 2.72
C THR A 50 -10.32 15.51 2.86
N ALA A 51 -10.69 14.86 3.95
CA ALA A 51 -12.04 14.64 4.43
C ALA A 51 -12.77 15.95 4.79
N ARG A 52 -12.98 16.83 3.81
CA ARG A 52 -13.83 18.03 3.92
C ARG A 52 -15.33 17.72 3.89
N SER A 53 -15.71 16.44 3.85
CA SER A 53 -17.10 15.99 3.80
C SER A 53 -17.57 15.49 5.16
N ASN A 54 -18.79 15.86 5.58
CA ASN A 54 -19.50 15.28 6.73
C ASN A 54 -20.00 13.85 6.40
N MET A 55 -19.10 12.98 5.93
CA MET A 55 -19.40 11.60 5.56
C MET A 55 -18.90 10.62 6.62
N THR A 56 -19.72 9.61 6.91
CA THR A 56 -19.33 8.44 7.71
C THR A 56 -18.31 7.58 6.96
N TYR A 57 -17.60 6.70 7.67
CA TYR A 57 -16.70 5.72 7.06
C TYR A 57 -17.36 4.93 5.92
N HIS A 58 -18.56 4.39 6.15
CA HIS A 58 -19.29 3.61 5.14
C HIS A 58 -19.59 4.42 3.89
N GLN A 59 -20.01 5.68 4.05
CA GLN A 59 -20.26 6.56 2.91
C GLN A 59 -18.97 6.84 2.12
N ARG A 60 -17.84 7.06 2.80
CA ARG A 60 -16.54 7.25 2.14
C ARG A 60 -16.14 6.03 1.33
N LYS A 61 -16.26 4.84 1.93
CA LYS A 61 -15.91 3.58 1.29
C LYS A 61 -16.74 3.32 0.04
N LEU A 62 -18.06 3.51 0.12
CA LEU A 62 -18.96 3.34 -1.02
C LEU A 62 -18.70 4.37 -2.13
N ALA A 63 -18.29 5.59 -1.77
CA ALA A 63 -17.92 6.62 -2.73
C ALA A 63 -16.49 6.44 -3.31
N GLY A 64 -15.77 5.37 -2.92
CA GLY A 64 -14.39 5.13 -3.35
C GLY A 64 -13.35 6.00 -2.65
N PHE A 65 -13.68 6.77 -1.61
CA PHE A 65 -12.72 7.64 -0.93
C PHE A 65 -11.80 6.91 0.06
N CYS A 66 -11.97 5.60 0.25
CA CYS A 66 -11.10 4.78 1.06
C CYS A 66 -10.19 3.92 0.17
N PRO A 67 -8.87 3.88 0.44
CA PRO A 67 -8.03 2.85 -0.15
C PRO A 67 -8.46 1.48 0.38
N LEU A 68 -8.16 0.44 -0.39
CA LEU A 68 -8.34 -0.93 0.07
C LEU A 68 -7.27 -1.25 1.12
N ASN A 69 -7.67 -1.92 2.21
CA ASN A 69 -6.70 -2.50 3.14
C ASN A 69 -6.08 -3.79 2.58
N ALA A 70 -5.05 -4.31 3.24
CA ALA A 70 -4.35 -5.51 2.76
C ALA A 70 -5.28 -6.72 2.58
N LEU A 71 -6.24 -6.94 3.50
CA LEU A 71 -7.19 -8.04 3.39
C LEU A 71 -8.10 -7.90 2.16
N GLU A 72 -8.57 -6.68 1.88
CA GLU A 72 -9.40 -6.37 0.72
C GLU A 72 -8.62 -6.54 -0.58
N VAL A 73 -7.37 -6.07 -0.64
CA VAL A 73 -6.48 -6.28 -1.77
C VAL A 73 -6.26 -7.77 -2.01
N THR A 74 -5.93 -8.55 -0.96
CA THR A 74 -5.77 -10.01 -1.05
C THR A 74 -7.00 -10.68 -1.65
N ARG A 75 -8.19 -10.36 -1.11
CA ARG A 75 -9.45 -10.93 -1.60
C ARG A 75 -9.72 -10.56 -3.06
N LEU A 76 -9.45 -9.31 -3.43
CA LEU A 76 -9.63 -8.83 -4.79
C LEU A 76 -8.74 -9.58 -5.78
N ILE A 77 -7.42 -9.63 -5.54
CA ILE A 77 -6.49 -10.29 -6.47
C ILE A 77 -6.72 -11.81 -6.54
N LYS A 78 -7.10 -12.43 -5.42
CA LYS A 78 -7.51 -13.84 -5.41
C LYS A 78 -8.78 -14.07 -6.23
N ALA A 79 -9.79 -13.21 -6.09
CA ALA A 79 -11.03 -13.30 -6.86
C ALA A 79 -10.81 -13.05 -8.37
N LEU A 80 -9.82 -12.22 -8.72
CA LEU A 80 -9.38 -12.00 -10.11
C LEU A 80 -8.54 -13.14 -10.68
N GLY A 81 -8.27 -14.20 -9.91
CA GLY A 81 -7.61 -15.42 -10.37
C GLY A 81 -6.09 -15.43 -10.21
N ALA A 82 -5.52 -14.56 -9.37
CA ALA A 82 -4.11 -14.65 -9.04
C ALA A 82 -3.80 -16.02 -8.39
N PRO A 83 -2.84 -16.79 -8.92
CA PRO A 83 -2.50 -18.09 -8.35
C PRO A 83 -1.76 -17.92 -7.02
N LYS A 84 -1.83 -18.91 -6.12
CA LYS A 84 -1.20 -18.81 -4.80
C LYS A 84 0.32 -18.61 -4.86
N ASP A 85 0.97 -19.16 -5.88
CA ASP A 85 2.41 -19.01 -6.13
C ASP A 85 2.75 -17.75 -6.95
N ALA A 86 1.79 -16.84 -7.16
CA ALA A 86 2.04 -15.57 -7.82
C ALA A 86 3.18 -14.83 -7.13
N ARG A 87 4.16 -14.37 -7.92
CA ARG A 87 5.17 -13.43 -7.46
C ARG A 87 4.58 -12.04 -7.47
N ILE A 88 4.60 -11.40 -6.31
CA ILE A 88 4.03 -10.10 -6.11
C ILE A 88 5.14 -9.13 -5.73
N TYR A 89 5.25 -8.04 -6.49
CA TYR A 89 5.93 -6.84 -6.04
C TYR A 89 4.90 -5.93 -5.37
N TRP A 90 5.15 -5.47 -4.16
CA TRP A 90 4.36 -4.40 -3.56
C TRP A 90 5.19 -3.13 -3.44
N ALA A 91 4.57 -2.05 -3.88
CA ALA A 91 5.13 -0.71 -3.93
C ALA A 91 4.39 0.18 -2.92
N GLY A 92 5.13 0.93 -2.12
CA GLY A 92 4.56 1.72 -1.03
C GLY A 92 5.58 2.05 0.06
N GLY A 93 5.16 2.94 0.96
CA GLY A 93 5.89 3.27 2.18
C GLY A 93 5.71 2.23 3.28
N GLU A 94 6.18 2.58 4.48
CA GLU A 94 6.00 1.77 5.68
C GLU A 94 4.50 1.63 6.00
N PRO A 95 3.94 0.40 6.01
CA PRO A 95 2.55 0.20 6.35
C PRO A 95 2.28 0.57 7.81
N PHE A 96 1.16 1.23 8.07
CA PHE A 96 0.69 1.42 9.44
C PHE A 96 0.37 0.06 10.06
N GLY A 97 0.84 -0.19 11.28
CA GLY A 97 0.82 -1.52 11.88
C GLY A 97 2.01 -2.41 11.49
N GLY A 98 2.98 -1.90 10.72
CA GLY A 98 4.20 -2.60 10.40
C GLY A 98 3.99 -3.82 9.47
N PRO A 99 4.95 -4.75 9.43
CA PRO A 99 4.86 -5.97 8.62
C PRO A 99 3.58 -6.79 8.86
N GLU A 100 3.01 -6.71 10.06
CA GLU A 100 1.77 -7.39 10.44
C GLU A 100 0.58 -6.95 9.58
N ALA A 101 0.56 -5.70 9.11
CA ALA A 101 -0.47 -5.20 8.22
C ALA A 101 -0.50 -5.93 6.87
N LEU A 102 0.61 -6.55 6.45
CA LEU A 102 0.73 -7.31 5.21
C LEU A 102 0.42 -8.80 5.39
N LEU A 103 0.13 -9.29 6.60
CA LEU A 103 -0.17 -10.70 6.87
C LEU A 103 -1.26 -11.29 5.97
N PRO A 104 -2.37 -10.59 5.64
CA PRO A 104 -3.36 -11.12 4.71
C PRO A 104 -2.78 -11.42 3.32
N LEU A 105 -1.83 -10.61 2.84
CA LEU A 105 -1.16 -10.84 1.55
C LEU A 105 -0.16 -11.99 1.67
N ILE A 106 0.70 -11.97 2.69
CA ILE A 106 1.77 -12.96 2.89
C ILE A 106 1.19 -14.37 3.08
N THR A 107 0.06 -14.49 3.80
CA THR A 107 -0.57 -15.78 4.07
C THR A 107 -1.15 -16.41 2.81
N GLU A 108 -1.71 -15.62 1.89
CA GLU A 108 -2.29 -16.14 0.64
C GLU A 108 -1.24 -16.27 -0.48
N PHE A 109 -0.29 -15.34 -0.54
CA PHE A 109 0.75 -15.21 -1.57
C PHE A 109 2.13 -15.11 -0.90
N PRO A 110 2.83 -16.24 -0.66
CA PRO A 110 4.09 -16.25 0.07
C PRO A 110 5.26 -15.60 -0.68
N HIS A 111 5.14 -15.35 -1.99
CA HIS A 111 6.16 -14.71 -2.82
C HIS A 111 5.94 -13.20 -2.93
N LEU A 112 5.98 -12.51 -1.79
CA LEU A 112 5.78 -11.07 -1.68
C LEU A 112 7.12 -10.33 -1.51
N TYR A 113 7.39 -9.36 -2.39
CA TYR A 113 8.65 -8.62 -2.44
C TYR A 113 8.40 -7.11 -2.54
N ASN A 114 9.31 -6.29 -2.02
CA ASN A 114 9.37 -4.84 -2.26
C ASN A 114 10.77 -4.41 -2.73
N LYS A 115 10.98 -3.11 -2.91
CA LYS A 115 12.28 -2.51 -3.26
C LYS A 115 13.40 -2.98 -2.32
N GLU A 116 13.15 -3.05 -1.01
CA GLU A 116 14.14 -3.50 -0.02
C GLU A 116 14.53 -4.97 -0.24
N ASN A 117 13.57 -5.85 -0.56
CA ASN A 117 13.85 -7.28 -0.79
C ASN A 117 14.63 -7.51 -2.09
N ILE A 118 14.40 -6.70 -3.12
CA ILE A 118 15.05 -6.88 -4.41
C ILE A 118 16.35 -6.09 -4.53
N SER A 119 16.68 -5.21 -3.58
CA SER A 119 17.89 -4.40 -3.59
C SER A 119 19.11 -5.11 -3.02
N GLN A 120 20.29 -4.77 -3.54
CA GLN A 120 21.56 -5.19 -2.93
C GLN A 120 21.85 -4.36 -1.68
N HIS A 121 22.65 -4.92 -0.78
CA HIS A 121 23.09 -4.21 0.42
C HIS A 121 23.75 -2.86 0.05
N GLY A 122 23.31 -1.77 0.69
CA GLY A 122 23.79 -0.41 0.41
C GLY A 122 23.21 0.27 -0.84
N GLU A 123 22.46 -0.43 -1.70
CA GLU A 123 21.97 0.13 -2.97
C GLU A 123 20.96 1.26 -2.75
N LEU A 124 20.07 1.10 -1.75
CA LEU A 124 19.05 2.08 -1.41
C LEU A 124 19.51 3.15 -0.41
N GLU A 125 20.62 2.95 0.30
CA GLU A 125 21.07 3.84 1.39
C GLU A 125 21.29 5.28 0.92
N ARG A 126 21.85 5.45 -0.29
CA ARG A 126 22.07 6.77 -0.91
C ARG A 126 20.77 7.54 -1.22
N PHE A 127 19.62 6.87 -1.15
CA PHE A 127 18.29 7.41 -1.42
C PHE A 127 17.37 7.38 -0.20
N ALA A 128 17.85 6.92 0.97
CA ALA A 128 17.02 6.71 2.15
C ALA A 128 16.23 7.98 2.59
N SER A 129 16.80 9.17 2.37
CA SER A 129 16.16 10.46 2.67
C SER A 129 15.44 11.10 1.47
N LYS A 130 15.35 10.41 0.34
CA LYS A 130 14.79 10.91 -0.93
C LYS A 130 13.54 10.13 -1.30
N SER A 131 12.44 10.39 -0.59
CA SER A 131 11.16 9.69 -0.77
C SER A 131 10.66 9.68 -2.22
N SER A 132 10.80 10.78 -2.95
CA SER A 132 10.41 10.86 -4.37
C SER A 132 11.24 9.94 -5.27
N VAL A 133 12.53 9.73 -4.96
CA VAL A 133 13.39 8.81 -5.70
C VAL A 133 13.04 7.37 -5.39
N LEU A 134 12.75 7.05 -4.13
CA LEU A 134 12.29 5.71 -3.74
C LEU A 134 10.94 5.38 -4.40
N ALA A 135 10.01 6.34 -4.45
CA ALA A 135 8.75 6.19 -5.17
C ALA A 135 8.96 6.02 -6.69
N ALA A 136 9.95 6.69 -7.28
CA ALA A 136 10.30 6.49 -8.69
C ALA A 136 10.87 5.10 -8.97
N ILE A 137 11.65 4.53 -8.06
CA ILE A 137 12.12 3.13 -8.16
C ILE A 137 10.93 2.17 -8.14
N ASP A 138 10.02 2.36 -7.19
CA ASP A 138 8.77 1.61 -7.10
C ASP A 138 7.95 1.70 -8.38
N TYR A 139 7.82 2.89 -8.96
CA TYR A 139 7.11 3.12 -10.22
C TYR A 139 7.75 2.37 -11.39
N ILE A 140 9.08 2.46 -11.56
CA ILE A 140 9.81 1.73 -12.61
C ILE A 140 9.60 0.22 -12.47
N VAL A 141 9.55 -0.27 -11.23
CA VAL A 141 9.31 -1.69 -10.99
C VAL A 141 7.87 -2.08 -11.34
N CYS A 142 6.89 -1.27 -10.98
CA CYS A 142 5.50 -1.50 -11.35
C CYS A 142 5.28 -1.45 -12.87
N GLU A 143 5.94 -0.53 -13.57
CA GLU A 143 5.81 -0.36 -15.03
C GLU A 143 6.28 -1.59 -15.80
N GLN A 144 7.28 -2.32 -15.29
CA GLN A 144 7.81 -3.53 -15.94
C GLN A 144 7.08 -4.82 -15.55
N SER A 145 5.94 -4.72 -14.85
CA SER A 145 5.16 -5.88 -14.42
C SER A 145 4.24 -6.41 -15.52
N ASP A 146 3.83 -7.68 -15.40
CA ASP A 146 2.89 -8.28 -16.35
C ASP A 146 1.44 -7.89 -16.05
N VAL A 147 1.15 -7.60 -14.78
CA VAL A 147 -0.12 -7.08 -14.29
C VAL A 147 0.18 -6.04 -13.24
N PHE A 148 -0.46 -4.88 -13.31
CA PHE A 148 -0.35 -3.81 -12.32
C PHE A 148 -1.71 -3.47 -11.73
N MET A 149 -1.79 -3.40 -10.40
CA MET A 149 -2.94 -2.91 -9.66
C MET A 149 -2.58 -1.63 -8.90
N PRO A 150 -3.09 -0.46 -9.32
CA PRO A 150 -2.91 0.77 -8.57
C PRO A 150 -3.80 0.81 -7.32
N SER A 151 -3.32 1.43 -6.24
CA SER A 151 -4.19 1.85 -5.15
C SER A 151 -5.11 2.99 -5.62
N HIS A 152 -6.35 2.98 -5.16
CA HIS A 152 -7.28 4.07 -5.43
C HIS A 152 -6.96 5.28 -4.53
N GLY A 153 -6.83 6.48 -5.11
CA GLY A 153 -6.90 7.73 -4.35
C GLY A 153 -5.82 8.78 -4.61
N GLU A 154 -4.67 8.46 -5.23
CA GLU A 154 -3.65 9.45 -5.60
C GLU A 154 -2.85 9.03 -6.85
N THR A 155 -2.54 9.99 -7.73
CA THR A 155 -1.50 9.88 -8.76
C THR A 155 -0.12 9.73 -8.12
N TRP A 156 0.73 8.89 -8.70
CA TRP A 156 2.14 8.79 -8.31
C TRP A 156 2.81 10.17 -8.45
N GLY A 157 3.11 10.81 -7.32
CA GLY A 157 3.82 12.08 -7.26
C GLY A 157 2.91 13.32 -7.25
N THR A 158 2.79 13.92 -6.07
CA THR A 158 2.73 15.37 -5.83
C THR A 158 3.20 15.65 -4.42
#